data_AF-K2AZ42-F1
#
_entry.id   AF-K2AZ42-F1
#
_cell.length_a   1.000
_cell.length_b   1.000
_cell.length_c   1.000
_cell.angle_alpha   90.00
_cell.angle_beta   90.00
_cell.angle_gamma   90.00
#
_symmetry.space_group_name_H-M   'P 1'
#
loop_
_entity.id
_entity.type
_entity.pdbx_description
1 polymer ?
#
loop_
_entity_poly.entity_id
_entity_poly.type
_entity_poly.pdbx_seq_one_letter_code
_entity_poly.pdbx_strand_id
1 'polypeptide(L)'
;MEYIPGRILRTKQAFQEKNFQKLGEVIEEDCLDMHHVMQTQSPPLYYWNEITKNIMQSVTNWREQGLPVYFTIDAGPNVHCICEGKDEAKVMTALKTVQGVQSMIQNKVARGAYCIDNHLF
;
A
#
# COMPACT_ATOMS: atom_id res chain seq x y z
N MET A 1 -8.18 -0.08 23.56
CA MET A 1 -7.00 -0.91 23.23
C MET A 1 -7.40 -2.17 22.43
N GLU A 2 -8.47 -2.10 21.62
CA GLU A 2 -9.13 -3.25 20.97
C GLU A 2 -9.11 -3.16 19.42
N TYR A 3 -8.48 -2.10 18.88
CA TYR A 3 -8.56 -1.75 17.47
C TYR A 3 -7.75 -2.71 16.57
N ILE A 4 -6.55 -3.11 17.03
CA ILE A 4 -5.68 -4.03 16.27
C ILE A 4 -6.28 -5.45 16.16
N PRO A 5 -6.76 -6.11 17.23
CA PRO A 5 -7.45 -7.40 17.11
C PRO A 5 -8.65 -7.35 16.14
N GLY A 6 -9.46 -6.28 16.21
CA GLY A 6 -10.59 -6.08 15.31
C GLY A 6 -10.16 -5.89 13.84
N ARG A 7 -9.07 -5.16 13.60
CA ARG A 7 -8.50 -4.98 12.26
C ARG A 7 -7.99 -6.31 11.69
N ILE A 8 -7.25 -7.09 12.48
CA ILE A 8 -6.77 -8.43 12.08
C ILE A 8 -7.95 -9.31 11.65
N LEU A 9 -9.07 -9.27 12.38
CA LEU A 9 -10.27 -10.02 12.01
C LEU A 9 -10.85 -9.54 10.67
N ARG A 10 -10.99 -8.23 10.45
CA ARG A 10 -11.48 -7.66 9.18
C ARG A 10 -10.57 -8.02 8.01
N THR A 11 -9.26 -7.98 8.18
CA THR A 11 -8.28 -8.41 7.17
C THR A 11 -8.48 -9.88 6.82
N LYS A 12 -8.58 -10.77 7.82
CA LYS A 12 -8.82 -12.20 7.60
C LYS A 12 -10.12 -12.46 6.84
N GLN A 13 -11.20 -11.77 7.21
CA GLN A 13 -12.47 -11.86 6.50
C GLN A 13 -12.36 -11.39 5.04
N ALA A 14 -11.68 -10.27 4.78
CA ALA A 14 -11.47 -9.77 3.42
C ALA A 14 -10.75 -10.80 2.53
N PHE A 15 -9.75 -11.50 3.07
CA PHE A 15 -9.09 -12.61 2.38
C PHE A 15 -10.03 -13.80 2.12
N GLN A 16 -10.80 -14.23 3.13
CA GLN A 16 -11.74 -15.34 3.01
C GLN A 16 -12.83 -15.06 1.97
N GLU A 17 -13.34 -13.83 1.96
CA GLU A 17 -14.39 -13.35 1.06
C GLU A 17 -13.85 -12.97 -0.33
N LYS A 18 -12.52 -12.94 -0.51
CA LYS A 18 -11.85 -12.37 -1.69
C LYS A 18 -12.33 -10.95 -2.02
N ASN A 19 -12.62 -10.17 -0.98
CA ASN A 19 -13.12 -8.81 -1.11
C ASN A 19 -11.95 -7.83 -1.16
N PHE A 20 -11.52 -7.48 -2.38
CA PHE A 20 -10.38 -6.60 -2.59
C PHE A 20 -10.61 -5.19 -2.05
N GLN A 21 -11.84 -4.67 -2.15
CA GLN A 21 -12.19 -3.35 -1.61
C GLN A 21 -12.02 -3.33 -0.09
N LYS A 22 -12.62 -4.28 0.62
CA LYS A 22 -12.52 -4.40 2.08
C LYS A 22 -11.07 -4.57 2.54
N LEU A 23 -10.27 -5.31 1.78
CA LEU A 23 -8.83 -5.44 2.06
C LEU A 23 -8.12 -4.10 1.92
N GLY A 24 -8.37 -3.39 0.81
CA GLY A 24 -7.76 -2.10 0.50
C GLY A 24 -8.09 -1.01 1.54
N GLU A 25 -9.35 -0.92 1.96
CA GLU A 25 -9.78 0.01 3.01
C GLU A 25 -9.03 -0.24 4.33
N VAL A 26 -8.86 -1.51 4.70
CA VAL A 26 -8.11 -1.89 5.91
C VAL A 26 -6.62 -1.56 5.79
N ILE A 27 -6.03 -1.73 4.60
CA ILE A 27 -4.62 -1.41 4.35
C ILE A 27 -4.36 0.08 4.54
N GLU A 28 -5.19 0.95 3.96
CA GLU A 28 -5.02 2.40 4.10
C GLU A 28 -5.27 2.88 5.54
N GLU A 29 -6.27 2.32 6.21
CA GLU A 29 -6.56 2.61 7.62
C GLU A 29 -5.35 2.28 8.52
N ASP A 30 -4.74 1.10 8.35
CA ASP A 30 -3.57 0.69 9.12
C ASP A 30 -2.35 1.58 8.86
N CYS A 31 -2.12 1.91 7.58
CA CYS A 31 -1.07 2.82 7.15
C CYS A 31 -1.24 4.18 7.84
N LEU A 32 -2.40 4.82 7.71
CA LEU A 32 -2.63 6.15 8.27
C LEU A 32 -2.49 6.17 9.79
N ASP A 33 -3.01 5.16 10.49
CA ASP A 33 -2.88 5.05 11.95
C ASP A 33 -1.44 4.95 12.42
N MET A 34 -0.62 4.13 11.74
CA MET A 34 0.80 4.01 12.05
C MET A 34 1.49 5.37 11.92
N HIS A 35 1.28 6.08 10.81
CA HIS A 35 1.88 7.40 10.60
C HIS A 35 1.34 8.46 11.55
N HIS A 36 0.07 8.42 11.96
CA HIS A 36 -0.47 9.33 12.98
C HIS A 36 0.22 9.16 14.33
N VAL A 37 0.48 7.92 14.77
CA VAL A 37 1.25 7.67 16.00
C VAL A 37 2.65 8.28 15.88
N MET A 38 3.29 8.12 14.73
CA MET A 38 4.64 8.66 14.49
C MET A 38 4.67 10.18 14.46
N GLN A 39 3.64 10.82 13.91
CA GLN A 39 3.53 12.28 13.80
C GLN A 39 3.15 12.95 15.12
N THR A 40 2.45 12.24 16.00
CA THR A 40 1.97 12.77 17.29
C THR A 40 2.92 12.53 18.45
N GLN A 41 4.00 11.76 18.24
CA GLN A 41 5.06 11.55 19.23
C GLN A 41 5.93 12.81 19.43
N SER A 42 6.84 12.78 20.42
CA SER A 42 7.77 13.88 20.70
C SER A 42 9.23 13.39 20.70
N PRO A 43 10.10 13.86 19.78
CA PRO A 43 9.81 14.78 18.67
C PRO A 43 8.95 14.12 17.57
N PRO A 44 8.17 14.89 16.79
CA PRO A 44 7.34 14.33 15.73
C PRO A 44 8.22 13.73 14.63
N LEU A 45 7.78 12.59 14.08
CA LEU A 45 8.46 11.90 12.99
C LEU A 45 7.59 11.87 11.74
N TYR A 46 8.16 12.32 10.63
CA TYR A 46 7.51 12.34 9.33
C TYR A 46 8.30 11.45 8.36
N TYR A 47 7.74 10.29 8.04
CA TYR A 47 8.35 9.35 7.09
C TYR A 47 8.12 9.74 5.63
N TRP A 48 7.01 10.41 5.36
CA TRP A 48 6.61 10.77 4.01
C TRP A 48 6.82 12.25 3.69
N ASN A 49 6.91 12.56 2.39
CA ASN A 49 7.09 13.93 1.87
C ASN A 49 5.91 14.35 0.98
N GLU A 50 6.01 15.51 0.33
CA GLU A 50 4.95 16.03 -0.56
C GLU A 50 4.66 15.11 -1.76
N ILE A 51 5.68 14.42 -2.30
CA ILE A 51 5.47 13.48 -3.41
C ILE A 51 4.66 12.28 -2.92
N THR A 52 4.94 11.76 -1.73
CA THR A 52 4.13 10.69 -1.12
C THR A 52 2.66 11.11 -0.98
N LYS A 53 2.40 12.33 -0.48
CA LYS A 53 1.03 12.86 -0.34
C LYS A 53 0.33 12.99 -1.70
N ASN A 54 1.04 13.44 -2.73
CA ASN A 54 0.50 13.54 -4.09
C ASN A 54 0.10 12.17 -4.65
N ILE A 55 0.88 11.12 -4.38
CA ILE A 55 0.53 9.75 -4.76
C ILE A 55 -0.71 9.29 -3.98
N MET A 56 -0.77 9.50 -2.66
CA MET A 56 -1.94 9.13 -1.84
C MET A 56 -3.22 9.79 -2.37
N GLN A 57 -3.17 11.09 -2.67
CA GLN A 57 -4.33 11.81 -3.23
C GLN A 57 -4.70 11.28 -4.62
N SER A 58 -3.71 10.96 -5.46
CA SER A 58 -3.95 10.39 -6.79
C SER A 58 -4.61 9.03 -6.71
N VAL A 59 -4.15 8.16 -5.80
CA VAL A 59 -4.75 6.84 -5.53
C VAL A 59 -6.21 6.96 -5.12
N THR A 60 -6.53 7.86 -4.19
CA THR A 60 -7.93 8.15 -3.79
C THR A 60 -8.77 8.60 -4.98
N ASN A 61 -8.27 9.55 -5.78
CA ASN A 61 -8.99 10.06 -6.96
C ASN A 61 -9.21 8.97 -8.02
N TRP A 62 -8.22 8.11 -8.27
CA TRP A 62 -8.35 7.01 -9.22
C TRP A 62 -9.37 5.98 -8.75
N ARG A 63 -9.40 5.70 -7.45
CA ARG A 63 -10.40 4.81 -6.85
C ARG A 63 -11.82 5.36 -7.03
N GLU A 64 -12.05 6.65 -6.83
CA GLU A 64 -13.34 7.31 -7.11
C GLU A 64 -13.73 7.26 -8.60
N GLN A 65 -12.74 7.21 -9.50
CA GLN A 65 -12.93 7.07 -10.94
C GLN A 65 -13.08 5.61 -11.40
N GLY A 66 -13.15 4.65 -10.46
CA GLY A 66 -13.38 3.24 -10.75
C GLY A 66 -12.12 2.42 -11.03
N LEU A 67 -10.92 2.94 -10.73
CA LEU A 67 -9.68 2.17 -10.73
C LEU A 67 -9.36 1.72 -9.29
N PRO A 68 -9.67 0.47 -8.90
CA PRO A 68 -9.47 0.02 -7.53
C PRO A 68 -7.98 -0.14 -7.22
N VAL A 69 -7.43 0.87 -6.54
CA VAL A 69 -6.05 0.93 -6.07
C VAL A 69 -6.02 1.52 -4.66
N TYR A 70 -5.11 1.00 -3.85
CA TYR A 70 -4.93 1.38 -2.45
C TYR A 70 -3.45 1.58 -2.14
N PHE A 71 -3.12 2.34 -1.11
CA PHE A 71 -1.73 2.60 -0.74
C PHE A 71 -1.35 2.07 0.65
N THR A 72 -0.07 1.73 0.82
CA THR A 72 0.56 1.60 2.13
C THR A 72 2.00 2.11 2.09
N ILE A 73 2.49 2.58 3.23
CA ILE A 73 3.76 3.30 3.37
C ILE A 73 4.40 2.84 4.69
N ASP A 74 5.63 2.35 4.61
CA ASP A 74 6.42 1.96 5.78
C ASP A 74 7.19 3.17 6.37
N ALA A 75 8.36 2.93 6.96
CA ALA A 75 9.25 3.93 7.52
C ALA A 75 10.05 4.69 6.43
N GLY A 76 9.37 5.33 5.49
CA GLY A 76 9.99 6.17 4.46
C GLY A 76 8.99 6.71 3.43
N PRO A 77 9.44 7.48 2.43
CA PRO A 77 8.54 8.16 1.49
C PRO A 77 8.03 7.27 0.34
N ASN A 78 8.49 6.02 0.27
CA ASN A 78 8.12 5.09 -0.80
C ASN A 78 6.69 4.58 -0.62
N VAL A 79 5.88 4.68 -1.68
CA VAL A 79 4.47 4.28 -1.67
C VAL A 79 4.31 2.94 -2.38
N HIS A 80 3.72 1.98 -1.68
CA HIS A 80 3.28 0.72 -2.28
C HIS A 80 1.84 0.87 -2.74
N CYS A 81 1.62 0.86 -4.06
CA CYS A 81 0.28 0.87 -4.65
C CYS A 81 -0.19 -0.57 -4.90
N ILE A 82 -1.25 -0.97 -4.20
CA ILE A 82 -1.84 -2.30 -4.24
C ILE A 82 -3.04 -2.29 -5.18
N CYS A 83 -3.03 -3.15 -6.20
CA CYS A 83 -4.10 -3.30 -7.18
C CYS A 83 -4.29 -4.78 -7.57
N GLU A 84 -5.42 -5.10 -8.21
CA GLU A 84 -5.61 -6.40 -8.85
C GLU A 84 -4.78 -6.49 -10.14
N GLY A 85 -4.34 -7.70 -10.51
CA GLY A 85 -3.49 -7.89 -11.68
C GLY A 85 -4.11 -7.42 -13.00
N LYS A 86 -5.45 -7.39 -13.11
CA LYS A 86 -6.18 -6.85 -14.28
C LYS A 86 -5.99 -5.32 -14.46
N ASP A 87 -5.65 -4.61 -13.38
CA ASP A 87 -5.53 -3.15 -13.34
C ASP A 87 -4.07 -2.68 -13.33
N GLU A 88 -3.11 -3.61 -13.23
CA GLU A 88 -1.65 -3.36 -13.16
C GLU A 88 -1.16 -2.36 -14.23
N ALA A 89 -1.51 -2.58 -15.50
CA ALA A 89 -1.09 -1.69 -16.60
C ALA A 89 -1.68 -0.28 -16.50
N LYS A 90 -2.92 -0.16 -16.02
CA LYS A 90 -3.60 1.14 -15.83
C LYS A 90 -2.95 1.91 -14.68
N VAL A 91 -2.71 1.24 -13.55
CA VAL A 91 -2.05 1.82 -12.38
C VAL A 91 -0.64 2.28 -12.72
N MET A 92 0.15 1.46 -13.43
CA MET A 92 1.49 1.84 -13.88
C MET A 92 1.47 3.04 -14.83
N THR A 93 0.47 3.14 -15.71
CA THR A 93 0.32 4.30 -16.60
C THR A 93 -0.06 5.55 -15.83
N ALA A 94 -0.96 5.43 -14.85
CA ALA A 94 -1.39 6.54 -14.01
C ALA A 94 -0.26 7.04 -13.09
N LEU A 95 0.55 6.14 -12.50
CA LEU A 95 1.68 6.52 -11.66
C LEU A 95 2.77 7.30 -12.43
N LYS A 96 2.95 7.05 -13.73
CA LYS A 96 3.88 7.82 -14.57
C LYS A 96 3.50 9.29 -14.73
N THR A 97 2.23 9.64 -14.53
CA THR A 97 1.78 11.04 -14.64
C THR A 97 2.01 11.82 -13.37
N VAL A 98 2.35 11.16 -12.25
CA VAL A 98 2.63 11.81 -10.97
C VAL A 98 4.05 12.35 -10.96
N GLN A 99 4.17 13.68 -10.90
CA GLN A 99 5.47 14.36 -10.86
C GLN A 99 6.24 14.01 -9.58
N GLY A 100 7.54 13.70 -9.72
CA GLY A 100 8.44 13.40 -8.61
C GLY A 100 8.67 11.91 -8.36
N VAL A 101 7.91 11.02 -9.00
CA VAL A 101 8.20 9.57 -8.99
C VAL A 101 9.51 9.32 -9.77
N GLN A 102 10.53 8.81 -9.08
CA GLN A 102 11.85 8.56 -9.67
C GLN A 102 11.95 7.20 -10.36
N SER A 103 11.38 6.16 -9.72
CA SER A 103 11.40 4.79 -10.23
C SER A 103 10.16 4.05 -9.74
N MET A 104 9.80 2.98 -10.44
CA MET A 104 8.70 2.11 -10.07
C MET A 104 9.18 0.66 -10.15
N ILE A 105 8.83 -0.12 -9.14
CA ILE A 105 9.08 -1.56 -9.10
C ILE A 105 7.72 -2.25 -9.19
N GLN A 106 7.54 -3.03 -10.25
CA GLN A 106 6.37 -3.86 -10.44
C GLN A 106 6.61 -5.21 -9.78
N ASN A 107 5.74 -5.61 -8.85
CA ASN A 107 5.86 -6.88 -8.13
C ASN A 107 4.48 -7.53 -7.95
N LYS A 108 4.48 -8.86 -7.74
CA LYS A 108 3.28 -9.68 -7.55
C LYS A 108 3.42 -10.55 -6.32
N VAL A 109 2.29 -11.03 -5.81
CA VAL A 109 2.28 -12.04 -4.76
C VAL A 109 3.06 -13.27 -5.25
N ALA A 110 4.02 -13.72 -4.44
CA ALA A 110 4.92 -14.81 -4.78
C ALA A 110 4.92 -15.87 -3.66
N ARG A 111 5.54 -17.02 -3.94
CA ARG A 111 5.78 -18.05 -2.92
C ARG A 111 6.73 -17.53 -1.85
N GLY A 112 6.59 -18.08 -0.63
CA GLY A 112 7.54 -17.85 0.46
C GLY A 112 8.92 -18.45 0.18
N ALA A 113 9.83 -18.38 1.16
CA ALA A 113 11.19 -18.91 1.04
C ALA A 113 11.20 -20.40 0.65
N TYR A 114 12.13 -20.78 -0.22
CA TYR A 114 12.30 -22.14 -0.73
C TYR A 114 13.78 -22.43 -1.01
N CYS A 115 14.16 -23.70 -0.98
CA CYS A 115 15.53 -24.12 -1.29
C CYS A 115 15.75 -24.14 -2.81
N ILE A 116 16.96 -23.77 -3.25
CA ILE A 116 17.39 -23.84 -4.65
C ILE A 116 18.60 -24.76 -4.75
N ASP A 117 18.65 -25.55 -5.83
CA ASP A 117 19.74 -26.53 -6.04
C ASP A 117 21.04 -25.85 -6.45
N ASN A 118 20.94 -24.75 -7.20
CA ASN A 118 22.09 -23.94 -7.60
C ASN A 118 22.30 -22.81 -6.58
N HIS A 119 23.31 -22.96 -5.72
CA HIS A 119 23.77 -21.89 -4.85
C HIS A 119 24.93 -21.10 -5.46
N LEU A 120 25.20 -19.91 -4.93
CA LEU A 120 26.19 -18.96 -5.45
C LEU A 120 27.66 -19.45 -5.32
N PHE A 121 27.87 -20.61 -4.71
CA PHE A 121 29.18 -21.21 -4.36
C PHE A 121 29.33 -22.63 -4.88
#